data_AF-A0A660M962-F1
#
_entry.id   AF-A0A660M962-F1
#
_cell.length_a   1.000
_cell.length_b   1.000
_cell.length_c   1.000
_cell.angle_alpha   90.00
_cell.angle_beta   90.00
_cell.angle_gamma   90.00
#
_symmetry.space_group_name_H-M   'P 1'
#
loop_
_entity.id
_entity.type
_entity.pdbx_description
1 polymer ?
#
loop_
_entity_poly.entity_id
_entity_poly.type
_entity_poly.pdbx_seq_one_letter_code
_entity_poly.pdbx_strand_id
1 'polypeptide(L)'
;DAEYEQPAAIPAAVQPDGTWTLDLSPVNPAFAGSWHFRLYDKVTGQQIGESWPRPVTYKNLEVQLYAVSDKEYLQATQPAQADNTFSFDAVGKGHKLIRLYDTATKTIIAEYFKPELVGLIRSYEYAPGQDGYGTPRESYSYVYDQSLALLVAIGADDRAMADKLVHGLSAIQVKTGEQKGAFPASAHQLDYIGIQQPIYYTGGIAFVQYALIRYMEKYGDQQGVRQMILDTFRWLETMKTTTGNAAGLFRGGVKIDNGVKKDIAWHATEHNTDMWHVYERAARVLGDKQYTQKADELAKVTV
;
A
#
# COMPACT_ATOMS: atom_id res chain seq x y z
N ASP A 1 17.53 12.20 20.64
CA ASP A 1 18.33 13.40 20.97
C ASP A 1 18.86 13.38 22.39
N ALA A 2 20.17 13.52 22.58
CA ALA A 2 20.77 13.69 23.90
C ALA A 2 21.15 15.16 24.07
N GLU A 3 20.54 15.84 25.05
CA GLU A 3 21.06 17.13 25.50
C GLU A 3 22.50 16.93 25.98
N TYR A 4 23.39 17.83 25.58
CA TYR A 4 24.78 17.81 26.01
C TYR A 4 25.17 19.20 26.49
N GLU A 5 26.01 19.24 27.53
CA GLU A 5 26.56 20.51 28.00
C GLU A 5 27.53 21.07 26.97
N GLN A 6 27.53 22.39 26.83
CA GLN A 6 28.44 23.11 25.95
C GLN A 6 29.62 23.62 26.79
N PRO A 7 30.71 22.85 26.96
CA PRO A 7 31.80 23.19 27.87
C PRO A 7 32.56 24.46 27.44
N ALA A 8 32.41 24.88 26.18
CA ALA A 8 32.98 26.12 25.66
C ALA A 8 32.22 27.38 26.10
N ALA A 9 30.96 27.26 26.51
CA ALA A 9 30.19 28.37 27.05
C ALA A 9 30.46 28.51 28.56
N ILE A 10 30.96 29.68 28.98
CA ILE A 10 31.22 29.97 30.39
C ILE A 10 29.90 30.29 31.08
N PRO A 11 29.48 29.57 32.15
CA PRO A 11 28.23 29.85 32.85
C PRO A 11 28.12 31.30 33.33
N ALA A 12 26.97 31.94 33.06
CA ALA A 12 26.70 33.31 33.48
C ALA A 12 26.20 33.34 34.95
N ALA A 13 26.65 34.33 35.72
CA ALA A 13 26.06 34.60 37.03
C ALA A 13 24.79 35.43 36.87
N VAL A 14 23.70 34.97 37.48
CA VAL A 14 22.44 35.72 37.56
C VAL A 14 22.61 36.88 38.55
N GLN A 15 22.28 38.09 38.10
CA GLN A 15 22.36 39.31 38.88
C GLN A 15 21.21 39.40 39.91
N PRO A 16 21.33 40.23 40.96
CA PRO A 16 20.28 40.39 41.97
C PRO A 16 18.92 40.85 41.43
N ASP A 17 18.90 41.51 40.27
CA ASP A 17 17.68 41.93 39.55
C ASP A 17 17.10 40.82 38.64
N GLY A 18 17.70 39.63 38.65
CA GLY A 18 17.29 38.48 37.84
C GLY A 18 17.84 38.48 36.42
N THR A 19 18.61 39.48 36.01
CA THR A 19 19.19 39.54 34.67
C THR A 19 20.47 38.71 34.56
N TRP A 20 20.79 38.29 33.33
CA TRP A 20 22.01 37.56 33.01
C TRP A 20 22.36 37.72 31.53
N THR A 21 23.63 37.56 31.20
CA THR A 21 24.13 37.59 29.82
C THR A 21 25.11 36.45 29.64
N LEU A 22 24.93 35.65 28.59
CA LEU A 22 25.81 34.53 28.25
C LEU A 22 26.47 34.80 26.90
N ASP A 23 27.79 34.71 26.84
CA ASP A 23 28.54 34.79 25.58
C ASP A 23 28.63 33.40 24.94
N LEU A 24 27.96 33.25 23.80
CA LEU A 24 27.95 32.02 23.02
C LEU A 24 28.95 32.02 21.86
N SER A 25 29.70 33.11 21.64
CA SER A 25 30.71 33.20 20.58
C SER A 25 31.80 32.11 20.60
N PRO A 26 32.17 31.50 21.75
CA PRO A 26 33.14 30.40 21.79
C PRO A 26 32.56 29.04 21.34
N VAL A 27 31.24 28.92 21.19
CA VAL A 27 30.59 27.67 20.80
C VAL A 27 30.72 27.49 19.29
N ASN A 28 31.07 26.27 18.86
CA ASN A 28 31.14 25.93 17.45
C ASN A 28 29.77 26.12 16.76
N PRO A 29 29.65 27.03 15.78
CA PRO A 29 28.38 27.32 15.11
C PRO A 29 27.92 26.17 14.20
N ALA A 30 28.76 25.16 13.94
CA ALA A 30 28.38 23.99 13.15
C ALA A 30 27.46 23.01 13.91
N PHE A 31 27.28 23.19 15.22
CA PHE A 31 26.31 22.39 15.97
C PHE A 31 24.89 22.84 15.67
N ALA A 32 24.09 21.95 15.08
CA ALA A 32 22.66 22.15 14.86
C ALA A 32 21.87 21.75 16.12
N GLY A 33 20.88 22.57 16.51
CA GLY A 33 19.99 22.28 17.63
C GLY A 33 19.36 23.54 18.24
N SER A 34 18.59 23.34 19.32
CA SER A 34 18.00 24.40 20.12
C SER A 34 18.79 24.62 21.41
N TRP A 35 18.95 25.87 21.82
CA TRP A 35 19.63 26.24 23.06
C TRP A 35 18.74 26.04 24.27
N HIS A 36 19.14 25.15 25.18
CA HIS A 36 18.49 24.98 26.48
C HIS A 36 19.43 25.49 27.59
N PHE A 37 18.87 26.26 28.51
CA PHE A 37 19.54 26.94 29.61
C PHE A 37 19.00 26.39 30.93
N ARG A 38 19.90 26.04 31.85
CA ARG A 38 19.56 25.55 33.19
C ARG A 38 20.10 26.52 34.22
N LEU A 39 19.30 26.81 35.25
CA LEU A 39 19.74 27.60 36.39
C LEU A 39 20.30 26.65 37.45
N TYR A 40 21.45 27.00 38.02
CA TYR A 40 22.07 26.21 39.09
C TYR A 40 22.32 27.08 40.32
N ASP A 41 22.10 26.49 41.49
CA ASP A 41 22.55 27.03 42.76
C ASP A 41 24.08 26.93 42.84
N LYS A 42 24.75 28.07 42.97
CA LYS A 42 26.22 28.12 42.95
C LYS A 42 26.89 27.44 44.16
N VAL A 43 26.18 27.31 45.28
CA VAL A 43 26.73 26.76 46.53
C VAL A 43 26.62 25.24 46.57
N THR A 44 25.46 24.73 46.17
CA THR A 44 25.11 23.31 46.23
C THR A 44 25.35 22.58 44.91
N GLY A 45 25.49 23.32 43.80
CA GLY A 45 25.58 22.78 42.45
C GLY A 45 24.28 22.15 41.94
N GLN A 46 23.18 22.28 42.67
CA GLN A 46 21.89 21.71 42.27
C GLN A 46 21.19 22.60 41.25
N GLN A 47 20.53 21.97 40.28
CA GLN A 47 19.68 22.69 39.35
C GLN A 47 18.48 23.30 40.09
N ILE A 48 18.21 24.57 39.84
CA ILE A 48 17.03 25.30 40.31
C ILE A 48 16.01 25.36 39.18
N GLY A 49 14.85 24.72 39.36
CA GLY A 49 13.78 24.75 38.37
C GLY A 49 14.06 23.91 37.11
N GLU A 50 13.33 24.19 36.03
CA GLU A 50 13.41 23.44 34.77
C GLU A 50 14.29 24.17 33.74
N SER A 51 14.75 23.45 32.72
CA SER A 51 15.44 24.04 31.57
C SER A 51 14.54 25.05 30.83
N TRP A 52 15.13 26.11 30.28
CA TRP A 52 14.49 27.15 29.46
C TRP A 52 15.13 27.21 28.06
N PRO A 53 14.41 27.54 26.97
CA PRO A 53 12.98 27.80 26.91
C PRO A 53 12.17 26.53 27.14
N ARG A 54 11.05 26.68 27.85
CA ARG A 54 10.07 25.61 27.93
C ARG A 54 9.32 25.55 26.61
N PRO A 55 9.10 24.36 26.02
CA PRO A 55 8.16 24.21 24.92
C PRO A 55 6.79 24.73 25.38
N VAL A 56 6.27 25.77 24.70
CA VAL A 56 4.90 26.22 24.91
C VAL A 56 4.01 25.22 24.20
N THR A 57 3.05 24.62 24.91
CA THR A 57 2.15 23.60 24.36
C THR A 57 0.71 24.04 24.47
N TYR A 58 -0.12 23.60 23.52
CA TYR A 58 -1.56 23.82 23.58
C TYR A 58 -2.18 22.91 24.63
N LYS A 59 -3.09 23.48 25.43
CA LYS A 59 -3.82 22.70 26.44
C LYS A 59 -4.73 21.66 25.77
N ASN A 60 -4.69 20.43 26.27
CA ASN A 60 -5.48 19.29 25.82
C ASN A 60 -5.23 18.82 24.38
N LEU A 61 -4.25 19.37 23.66
CA LEU A 61 -3.94 18.94 22.30
C LEU A 61 -2.68 18.09 22.26
N GLU A 62 -2.75 16.98 21.53
CA GLU A 62 -1.61 16.13 21.24
C GLU A 62 -1.53 15.81 19.74
N VAL A 63 -0.31 15.58 19.27
CA VAL A 63 -0.04 14.99 17.97
C VAL A 63 0.12 13.49 18.16
N GLN A 64 -0.69 12.72 17.46
CA GLN A 64 -0.62 11.26 17.43
C GLN A 64 0.01 10.80 16.13
N LEU A 65 0.98 9.90 16.23
CA LEU A 65 1.58 9.23 15.09
C LEU A 65 1.09 7.80 15.02
N TYR A 66 0.55 7.44 13.86
CA TYR A 66 0.17 6.08 13.51
C TYR A 66 1.05 5.53 12.40
N ALA A 67 1.32 4.22 12.48
CA ALA A 67 1.74 3.42 11.35
C ALA A 67 0.53 2.67 10.80
N VAL A 68 0.32 2.71 9.49
CA VAL A 68 -0.79 2.03 8.81
C VAL A 68 -0.22 1.00 7.84
N SER A 69 -0.55 -0.27 8.06
CA SER A 69 -0.22 -1.40 7.18
C SER A 69 -1.47 -2.17 6.79
N ASP A 70 -1.98 -3.00 7.69
CA ASP A 70 -3.24 -3.74 7.61
C ASP A 70 -4.37 -3.04 8.38
N LYS A 71 -3.98 -2.27 9.39
CA LYS A 71 -4.82 -1.41 10.21
C LYS A 71 -3.97 -0.28 10.79
N GLU A 72 -4.61 0.58 11.57
CA GLU A 72 -3.93 1.66 12.27
C GLU A 72 -3.25 1.15 13.55
N TYR A 73 -1.96 1.47 13.72
CA TYR A 73 -1.20 1.21 14.93
C TYR A 73 -0.68 2.52 15.50
N LEU A 74 -1.20 2.93 16.66
CA LEU A 74 -0.65 4.08 17.39
C LEU A 74 0.80 3.78 17.78
N GLN A 75 1.73 4.61 17.32
CA GLN A 75 3.17 4.44 17.57
C GLN A 75 3.64 5.34 18.71
N ALA A 76 3.22 6.60 18.68
CA ALA A 76 3.69 7.62 19.60
C ALA A 76 2.69 8.76 19.71
N THR A 77 2.75 9.46 20.84
CA THR A 77 1.99 10.69 21.12
C THR A 77 2.94 11.72 21.70
N GLN A 78 2.70 13.00 21.40
CA GLN A 78 3.36 14.10 22.10
C GLN A 78 2.43 15.31 22.22
N PRO A 79 2.58 16.17 23.25
CA PRO A 79 1.84 17.42 23.33
C PRO A 79 2.01 18.27 22.06
N ALA A 80 0.95 18.92 21.60
CA ALA A 80 1.04 19.82 20.45
C ALA A 80 1.76 21.12 20.86
N GLN A 81 2.89 21.39 20.21
CA GLN A 81 3.70 22.57 20.48
C GLN A 81 3.11 23.82 19.79
N ALA A 82 3.22 24.98 20.43
CA ALA A 82 2.68 26.25 19.96
C ALA A 82 3.48 26.84 18.77
N ASP A 83 4.70 26.36 18.55
CA ASP A 83 5.51 26.69 17.38
C ASP A 83 5.14 25.85 16.13
N ASN A 84 4.12 24.98 16.26
CA ASN A 84 3.61 24.08 15.22
C ASN A 84 4.63 23.04 14.74
N THR A 85 5.65 22.74 15.54
CA THR A 85 6.64 21.70 15.25
C THR A 85 6.37 20.44 16.07
N PHE A 86 6.79 19.30 15.52
CA PHE A 86 6.74 18.00 16.20
C PHE A 86 7.74 17.05 15.52
N SER A 87 8.37 16.17 16.29
CA SER A 87 9.28 15.13 15.80
C SER A 87 9.04 13.82 16.54
N PHE A 88 9.33 12.70 15.88
CA PHE A 88 9.23 11.36 16.48
C PHE A 88 10.49 10.57 16.10
N ASP A 89 11.25 10.11 17.10
CA ASP A 89 12.60 9.54 16.90
C ASP A 89 12.59 8.14 16.27
N ALA A 90 11.63 7.29 16.67
CA ALA A 90 11.53 5.91 16.18
C ALA A 90 10.10 5.63 15.72
N VAL A 91 9.94 5.40 14.42
CA VAL A 91 8.63 5.15 13.81
C VAL A 91 8.63 3.77 13.16
N GLY A 92 7.66 2.93 13.52
CA GLY A 92 7.53 1.59 12.97
C GLY A 92 7.31 1.58 11.44
N LYS A 93 7.43 0.41 10.81
CA LYS A 93 7.16 0.23 9.36
C LYS A 93 5.69 0.52 9.03
N GLY A 94 5.41 0.90 7.78
CA GLY A 94 4.06 1.21 7.27
C GLY A 94 3.89 2.68 6.89
N HIS A 95 2.73 3.02 6.32
CA HIS A 95 2.41 4.40 5.95
C HIS A 95 2.18 5.25 7.19
N LYS A 96 2.49 6.54 7.10
CA LYS A 96 2.43 7.45 8.25
C LYS A 96 1.13 8.24 8.20
N LEU A 97 0.39 8.11 9.29
CA LEU A 97 -0.83 8.85 9.55
C LEU A 97 -0.57 9.73 10.77
N ILE A 98 -0.80 11.04 10.63
CA ILE A 98 -0.60 12.01 11.71
C ILE A 98 -1.95 12.63 12.04
N ARG A 99 -2.30 12.67 13.32
CA ARG A 99 -3.53 13.27 13.83
C ARG A 99 -3.22 14.36 14.84
N LEU A 100 -3.95 15.46 14.75
CA LEU A 100 -4.11 16.40 15.86
C LEU A 100 -5.35 15.97 16.65
N TYR A 101 -5.16 15.62 17.91
CA TYR A 101 -6.19 15.02 18.75
C TYR A 101 -6.46 15.88 19.99
N ASP A 102 -7.74 16.12 20.26
CA ASP A 102 -8.20 16.75 21.50
C ASP A 102 -8.45 15.68 22.56
N THR A 103 -7.62 15.70 23.60
CA THR A 103 -7.66 14.74 24.71
C THR A 103 -8.84 14.98 25.67
N ALA A 104 -9.42 16.18 25.69
CA ALA A 104 -10.58 16.50 26.54
C ALA A 104 -11.89 16.02 25.92
N THR A 105 -12.10 16.27 24.62
CA THR A 105 -13.31 15.84 23.90
C THR A 105 -13.18 14.46 23.26
N LYS A 106 -11.96 13.92 23.19
CA LYS A 106 -11.63 12.65 22.53
C LYS A 106 -11.94 12.66 21.03
N THR A 107 -11.63 13.78 20.36
CA THR A 107 -11.93 13.98 18.94
C THR A 107 -10.69 14.26 18.13
N ILE A 108 -10.65 13.73 16.91
CA ILE A 108 -9.65 14.08 15.90
C ILE A 108 -10.03 15.45 15.33
N ILE A 109 -9.15 16.44 15.51
CA ILE A 109 -9.35 17.80 14.97
C ILE A 109 -8.90 17.87 13.52
N ALA A 110 -7.75 17.26 13.22
CA ALA A 110 -7.17 17.25 11.90
C ALA A 110 -6.39 15.96 11.67
N GLU A 111 -6.32 15.55 10.40
CA GLU A 111 -5.65 14.33 9.98
C GLU A 111 -4.84 14.58 8.71
N TYR A 112 -3.64 14.00 8.66
CA TYR A 112 -2.82 13.93 7.46
C TYR A 112 -2.47 12.47 7.15
N PHE A 113 -2.96 11.98 6.01
CA PHE A 113 -2.65 10.67 5.48
C PHE A 113 -2.45 10.75 3.96
N LYS A 114 -1.24 10.46 3.49
CA LYS A 114 -0.91 10.37 2.06
C LYS A 114 -0.07 9.12 1.80
N PRO A 115 -0.68 7.92 1.81
CA PRO A 115 0.05 6.70 1.54
C PRO A 115 0.56 6.70 0.09
N GLU A 116 1.73 6.12 -0.13
CA GLU A 116 2.21 5.79 -1.47
C GLU A 116 1.49 4.53 -1.93
N LEU A 117 0.66 4.67 -2.97
CA LEU A 117 -0.14 3.56 -3.49
C LEU A 117 0.51 2.97 -4.74
N VAL A 118 0.49 1.64 -4.85
CA VAL A 118 1.04 0.92 -6.01
C VAL A 118 0.09 0.88 -7.21
N GLY A 119 -1.05 1.58 -7.15
CA GLY A 119 -2.05 1.63 -8.23
C GLY A 119 -3.15 0.56 -8.15
N LEU A 120 -3.26 -0.13 -7.02
CA LEU A 120 -4.44 -0.95 -6.68
C LEU A 120 -5.60 -0.06 -6.26
N ILE A 121 -6.82 -0.36 -6.73
CA ILE A 121 -8.04 0.33 -6.30
C ILE A 121 -8.56 -0.23 -4.97
N ARG A 122 -9.47 0.50 -4.34
CA ARG A 122 -10.32 -0.05 -3.28
C ARG A 122 -11.60 -0.57 -3.91
N SER A 123 -11.91 -1.85 -3.73
CA SER A 123 -13.11 -2.46 -4.31
C SER A 123 -14.40 -2.07 -3.60
N TYR A 124 -14.34 -1.89 -2.27
CA TYR A 124 -15.51 -1.64 -1.45
C TYR A 124 -15.26 -0.49 -0.49
N GLU A 125 -16.28 0.34 -0.32
CA GLU A 125 -16.34 1.31 0.75
C GLU A 125 -17.23 0.74 1.86
N TYR A 126 -16.68 0.62 3.08
CA TYR A 126 -17.40 0.16 4.25
C TYR A 126 -17.74 1.35 5.15
N ALA A 127 -18.94 1.34 5.71
CA ALA A 127 -19.40 2.33 6.68
C ALA A 127 -19.48 1.74 8.10
N PRO A 128 -19.40 2.57 9.16
CA PRO A 128 -19.56 2.12 10.54
C PRO A 128 -20.80 1.24 10.72
N GLY A 129 -20.60 0.02 11.25
CA GLY A 129 -21.66 -0.96 11.47
C GLY A 129 -21.85 -2.01 10.36
N GLN A 130 -21.15 -1.89 9.23
CA GLN A 130 -21.12 -2.94 8.20
C GLN A 130 -20.09 -4.03 8.51
N ASP A 131 -20.39 -5.28 8.12
CA ASP A 131 -19.42 -6.38 8.19
C ASP A 131 -18.25 -6.08 7.24
N GLY A 132 -17.06 -5.90 7.80
CA GLY A 132 -15.85 -5.47 7.10
C GLY A 132 -15.34 -4.11 7.56
N TYR A 133 -16.17 -3.26 8.18
CA TYR A 133 -15.72 -1.97 8.70
C TYR A 133 -14.67 -2.12 9.81
N GLY A 134 -13.59 -1.34 9.75
CA GLY A 134 -12.44 -1.40 10.65
C GLY A 134 -11.59 -2.68 10.52
N THR A 135 -11.76 -3.45 9.44
CA THR A 135 -10.97 -4.66 9.18
C THR A 135 -10.09 -4.47 7.93
N PRO A 136 -9.08 -5.33 7.71
CA PRO A 136 -8.28 -5.27 6.47
C PRO A 136 -9.10 -5.38 5.18
N ARG A 137 -10.36 -5.87 5.25
CA ARG A 137 -11.25 -5.96 4.08
C ARG A 137 -11.55 -4.61 3.44
N GLU A 138 -11.48 -3.53 4.20
CA GLU A 138 -11.76 -2.17 3.70
C GLU A 138 -10.79 -1.72 2.62
N SER A 139 -9.58 -2.27 2.60
CA SER A 139 -8.55 -1.89 1.66
C SER A 139 -8.22 -3.00 0.67
N TYR A 140 -9.09 -4.00 0.51
CA TYR A 140 -8.89 -4.99 -0.55
C TYR A 140 -9.18 -4.42 -1.94
N SER A 141 -8.28 -4.75 -2.86
CA SER A 141 -8.46 -4.69 -4.30
C SER A 141 -8.75 -6.09 -4.80
N TYR A 142 -9.97 -6.37 -5.25
CA TYR A 142 -10.26 -7.59 -5.99
C TYR A 142 -9.76 -7.44 -7.43
N VAL A 143 -9.10 -8.48 -7.95
CA VAL A 143 -8.44 -8.38 -9.27
C VAL A 143 -9.43 -8.24 -10.41
N TYR A 144 -10.65 -8.75 -10.23
CA TYR A 144 -11.76 -8.54 -11.15
C TYR A 144 -12.09 -7.04 -11.28
N ASP A 145 -12.33 -6.37 -10.16
CA ASP A 145 -12.67 -4.94 -10.13
C ASP A 145 -11.51 -4.08 -10.64
N GLN A 146 -10.27 -4.42 -10.29
CA GLN A 146 -9.07 -3.77 -10.82
C GLN A 146 -9.02 -3.86 -12.35
N SER A 147 -9.41 -5.01 -12.91
CA SER A 147 -9.45 -5.22 -14.36
C SER A 147 -10.56 -4.42 -15.03
N LEU A 148 -11.73 -4.32 -14.40
CA LEU A 148 -12.82 -3.47 -14.87
C LEU A 148 -12.43 -2.00 -14.87
N ALA A 149 -11.81 -1.52 -13.78
CA ALA A 149 -11.30 -0.15 -13.70
C ALA A 149 -10.27 0.13 -14.81
N LEU A 150 -9.39 -0.83 -15.11
CA LEU A 150 -8.43 -0.72 -16.20
C LEU A 150 -9.14 -0.61 -17.55
N LEU A 151 -10.15 -1.46 -17.82
CA LEU A 151 -10.95 -1.38 -19.04
C LEU A 151 -11.67 -0.03 -19.19
N VAL A 152 -12.20 0.53 -18.10
CA VAL A 152 -12.81 1.86 -18.10
C VAL A 152 -11.78 2.93 -18.43
N ALA A 153 -10.60 2.92 -17.80
CA ALA A 153 -9.52 3.88 -18.11
C ALA A 153 -9.04 3.78 -19.56
N ILE A 154 -8.90 2.56 -20.10
CA ILE A 154 -8.60 2.33 -21.53
C ILE A 154 -9.71 2.90 -22.42
N GLY A 155 -10.97 2.65 -22.08
CA GLY A 155 -12.12 3.13 -22.85
C GLY A 155 -12.26 4.66 -22.84
N ALA A 156 -11.89 5.30 -21.75
CA ALA A 156 -11.85 6.76 -21.59
C ALA A 156 -10.61 7.43 -22.19
N ASP A 157 -9.67 6.65 -22.76
CA ASP A 157 -8.35 7.12 -23.23
C ASP A 157 -7.51 7.79 -22.13
N ASP A 158 -7.78 7.48 -20.86
CA ASP A 158 -7.01 7.97 -19.71
C ASP A 158 -5.78 7.08 -19.50
N ARG A 159 -4.74 7.35 -20.28
CA ARG A 159 -3.47 6.63 -20.21
C ARG A 159 -2.82 6.72 -18.83
N ALA A 160 -2.88 7.88 -18.17
CA ALA A 160 -2.23 8.07 -16.88
C ALA A 160 -2.87 7.18 -15.79
N MET A 161 -4.19 7.04 -15.81
CA MET A 161 -4.88 6.10 -14.92
C MET A 161 -4.62 4.65 -15.33
N ALA A 162 -4.70 4.32 -16.63
CA ALA A 162 -4.43 2.97 -17.12
C ALA A 162 -3.01 2.49 -16.72
N ASP A 163 -2.01 3.36 -16.84
CA ASP A 163 -0.62 3.08 -16.45
C ASP A 163 -0.51 2.73 -14.96
N LYS A 164 -1.21 3.48 -14.08
CA LYS A 164 -1.26 3.19 -12.64
C LYS A 164 -1.93 1.84 -12.35
N LEU A 165 -3.04 1.55 -13.03
CA LEU A 165 -3.79 0.31 -12.81
C LEU A 165 -3.02 -0.93 -13.29
N VAL A 166 -2.28 -0.82 -14.39
CA VAL A 166 -1.34 -1.87 -14.86
C VAL A 166 -0.18 -2.04 -13.89
N HIS A 167 0.36 -0.96 -13.33
CA HIS A 167 1.40 -1.05 -12.30
C HIS A 167 0.91 -1.84 -11.08
N GLY A 168 -0.33 -1.57 -10.63
CA GLY A 168 -0.98 -2.32 -9.55
C GLY A 168 -1.09 -3.82 -9.85
N LEU A 169 -1.58 -4.19 -11.04
CA LEU A 169 -1.64 -5.59 -11.49
C LEU A 169 -0.24 -6.23 -11.55
N SER A 170 0.75 -5.51 -12.08
CA SER A 170 2.13 -6.01 -12.17
C SER A 170 2.73 -6.30 -10.80
N ALA A 171 2.43 -5.47 -9.81
CA ALA A 171 2.92 -5.60 -8.44
C ALA A 171 2.38 -6.85 -7.73
N ILE A 172 1.16 -7.30 -8.06
CA ILE A 172 0.51 -8.44 -7.42
C ILE A 172 0.58 -9.73 -8.25
N GLN A 173 1.00 -9.67 -9.51
CA GLN A 173 1.21 -10.88 -10.31
C GLN A 173 2.29 -11.75 -9.67
N VAL A 174 2.01 -13.03 -9.48
CA VAL A 174 2.97 -13.97 -8.90
C VAL A 174 4.16 -14.14 -9.86
N LYS A 175 5.37 -13.86 -9.37
CA LYS A 175 6.59 -13.85 -10.22
C LYS A 175 7.37 -15.18 -10.19
N THR A 176 7.14 -16.03 -9.20
CA THR A 176 7.92 -17.26 -8.96
C THR A 176 7.03 -18.42 -8.49
N GLY A 177 7.58 -19.64 -8.53
CA GLY A 177 6.88 -20.85 -8.06
C GLY A 177 5.78 -21.36 -9.00
N GLU A 178 4.99 -22.32 -8.52
CA GLU A 178 3.94 -22.98 -9.33
C GLU A 178 2.85 -22.03 -9.83
N GLN A 179 2.59 -20.95 -9.09
CA GLN A 179 1.55 -19.99 -9.44
C GLN A 179 2.09 -18.82 -10.28
N LYS A 180 3.35 -18.90 -10.77
CA LYS A 180 3.94 -17.84 -11.61
C LYS A 180 3.03 -17.49 -12.78
N GLY A 181 2.72 -16.20 -12.92
CA GLY A 181 1.82 -15.65 -13.93
C GLY A 181 0.37 -15.50 -13.49
N ALA A 182 -0.03 -16.12 -12.37
CA ALA A 182 -1.35 -15.95 -11.78
C ALA A 182 -1.47 -14.64 -10.99
N PHE A 183 -2.71 -14.31 -10.62
CA PHE A 183 -3.05 -13.20 -9.75
C PHE A 183 -3.91 -13.71 -8.58
N PRO A 184 -3.62 -13.29 -7.33
CA PRO A 184 -4.48 -13.63 -6.20
C PRO A 184 -5.89 -13.07 -6.41
N ALA A 185 -6.91 -13.61 -5.74
CA ALA A 185 -8.28 -13.14 -5.88
C ALA A 185 -8.42 -11.68 -5.43
N SER A 186 -7.66 -11.30 -4.40
CA SER A 186 -7.51 -9.94 -3.96
C SER A 186 -6.16 -9.70 -3.25
N ALA A 187 -5.77 -8.43 -3.18
CA ALA A 187 -4.61 -7.96 -2.43
C ALA A 187 -4.94 -6.67 -1.67
N HIS A 188 -4.30 -6.45 -0.53
CA HIS A 188 -4.50 -5.24 0.27
C HIS A 188 -3.77 -4.05 -0.35
N GLN A 189 -4.45 -2.91 -0.49
CA GLN A 189 -3.92 -1.72 -1.18
C GLN A 189 -2.63 -1.17 -0.55
N LEU A 190 -2.52 -1.27 0.78
CA LEU A 190 -1.38 -0.74 1.57
C LEU A 190 -0.33 -1.81 1.93
N ASP A 191 -0.67 -3.10 1.83
CA ASP A 191 0.25 -4.21 2.11
C ASP A 191 -0.04 -5.37 1.14
N TYR A 192 0.18 -5.08 -0.13
CA TYR A 192 -0.14 -6.00 -1.23
C TYR A 192 0.79 -7.20 -1.29
N ILE A 193 1.92 -7.20 -0.55
CA ILE A 193 2.86 -8.33 -0.48
C ILE A 193 2.48 -9.24 0.69
N GLY A 194 2.21 -8.67 1.86
CA GLY A 194 1.91 -9.43 3.08
C GLY A 194 0.48 -9.96 3.14
N ILE A 195 -0.47 -9.27 2.49
CA ILE A 195 -1.91 -9.53 2.68
C ILE A 195 -2.57 -9.73 1.32
N GLN A 196 -2.62 -11.00 0.91
CA GLN A 196 -3.31 -11.44 -0.29
C GLN A 196 -4.29 -12.55 0.06
N GLN A 197 -5.33 -12.71 -0.77
CA GLN A 197 -6.14 -13.93 -0.76
C GLN A 197 -5.55 -14.90 -1.78
N PRO A 198 -4.85 -15.97 -1.34
CA PRO A 198 -4.11 -16.88 -2.23
C PRO A 198 -5.05 -17.89 -2.90
N ILE A 199 -6.11 -17.37 -3.53
CA ILE A 199 -7.05 -18.09 -4.37
C ILE A 199 -6.90 -17.52 -5.78
N TYR A 200 -6.65 -18.37 -6.76
CA TYR A 200 -6.34 -17.99 -8.13
C TYR A 200 -7.48 -18.48 -9.01
N TYR A 201 -8.52 -17.65 -9.17
CA TYR A 201 -9.70 -18.01 -9.97
C TYR A 201 -9.42 -17.78 -11.45
N THR A 202 -9.69 -18.79 -12.29
CA THR A 202 -9.48 -18.68 -13.74
C THR A 202 -10.35 -17.60 -14.38
N GLY A 203 -11.59 -17.39 -13.93
CA GLY A 203 -12.47 -16.33 -14.43
C GLY A 203 -11.93 -14.92 -14.13
N GLY A 204 -11.59 -14.65 -12.86
CA GLY A 204 -10.98 -13.38 -12.48
C GLY A 204 -9.67 -13.11 -13.22
N ILE A 205 -8.83 -14.13 -13.37
CA ILE A 205 -7.57 -14.03 -14.13
C ILE A 205 -7.82 -13.86 -15.64
N ALA A 206 -8.88 -14.45 -16.21
CA ALA A 206 -9.27 -14.21 -17.59
C ALA A 206 -9.66 -12.74 -17.83
N PHE A 207 -10.35 -12.10 -16.88
CA PHE A 207 -10.63 -10.67 -16.93
C PHE A 207 -9.36 -9.81 -16.88
N VAL A 208 -8.43 -10.14 -15.97
CA VAL A 208 -7.11 -9.50 -15.93
C VAL A 208 -6.41 -9.63 -17.27
N GLN A 209 -6.36 -10.85 -17.81
CA GLN A 209 -5.72 -11.15 -19.09
C GLN A 209 -6.34 -10.35 -20.23
N TYR A 210 -7.67 -10.29 -20.30
CA TYR A 210 -8.38 -9.51 -21.30
C TYR A 210 -8.03 -8.02 -21.17
N ALA A 211 -8.09 -7.45 -19.96
CA ALA A 211 -7.77 -6.06 -19.72
C ALA A 211 -6.33 -5.70 -20.10
N LEU A 212 -5.35 -6.55 -19.78
CA LEU A 212 -3.95 -6.36 -20.16
C LEU A 212 -3.75 -6.42 -21.68
N ILE A 213 -4.43 -7.34 -22.37
CA ILE A 213 -4.38 -7.40 -23.85
C ILE A 213 -5.01 -6.15 -24.45
N ARG A 214 -6.13 -5.65 -23.91
CA ARG A 214 -6.77 -4.40 -24.38
C ARG A 214 -5.88 -3.18 -24.12
N TYR A 215 -5.19 -3.14 -22.98
CA TYR A 215 -4.20 -2.10 -22.69
C TYR A 215 -3.09 -2.11 -23.75
N MET A 216 -2.52 -3.29 -24.04
CA MET A 216 -1.46 -3.44 -25.03
C MET A 216 -1.94 -3.14 -26.46
N GLU A 217 -3.18 -3.49 -26.81
CA GLU A 217 -3.82 -3.14 -28.08
C GLU A 217 -3.87 -1.61 -28.27
N LYS A 218 -4.20 -0.89 -27.21
CA LYS A 218 -4.42 0.56 -27.24
C LYS A 218 -3.13 1.37 -27.12
N TYR A 219 -2.23 0.98 -26.22
CA TYR A 219 -1.05 1.77 -25.83
C TYR A 219 0.30 1.10 -26.17
N GLY A 220 0.27 -0.12 -26.72
CA GLY A 220 1.46 -0.91 -27.04
C GLY A 220 2.06 -1.64 -25.84
N ASP A 221 3.20 -2.29 -26.06
CA ASP A 221 3.92 -3.01 -25.01
C ASP A 221 4.70 -2.04 -24.11
N GLN A 222 4.01 -1.53 -23.10
CA GLN A 222 4.56 -0.67 -22.06
C GLN A 222 4.61 -1.43 -20.74
N GLN A 223 5.53 -1.05 -19.85
CA GLN A 223 5.63 -1.61 -18.49
C GLN A 223 5.80 -3.15 -18.44
N GLY A 224 6.27 -3.77 -19.52
CA GLY A 224 6.42 -5.23 -19.61
C GLY A 224 5.09 -5.99 -19.70
N VAL A 225 3.99 -5.34 -20.11
CA VAL A 225 2.66 -5.95 -20.18
C VAL A 225 2.63 -7.19 -21.06
N ARG A 226 3.40 -7.23 -22.16
CA ARG A 226 3.48 -8.43 -23.00
C ARG A 226 3.99 -9.64 -22.22
N GLN A 227 5.02 -9.46 -21.40
CA GLN A 227 5.54 -10.55 -20.59
C GLN A 227 4.52 -10.98 -19.52
N MET A 228 3.81 -10.04 -18.91
CA MET A 228 2.72 -10.37 -17.97
C MET A 228 1.65 -11.24 -18.65
N ILE A 229 1.18 -10.85 -19.84
CA ILE A 229 0.21 -11.59 -20.66
C ILE A 229 0.70 -13.00 -20.95
N LEU A 230 1.96 -13.16 -21.39
CA LEU A 230 2.53 -14.46 -21.73
C LEU A 230 2.69 -15.36 -20.49
N ASP A 231 3.06 -14.79 -19.35
CA ASP A 231 3.19 -15.52 -18.08
C ASP A 231 1.82 -16.03 -17.61
N THR A 232 0.81 -15.17 -17.70
CA THR A 232 -0.57 -15.52 -17.34
C THR A 232 -1.14 -16.59 -18.27
N PHE A 233 -0.88 -16.55 -19.58
CA PHE A 233 -1.27 -17.65 -20.48
C PHE A 233 -0.63 -18.97 -20.06
N ARG A 234 0.67 -18.98 -19.73
CA ARG A 234 1.34 -20.21 -19.30
C ARG A 234 0.70 -20.79 -18.03
N TRP A 235 0.31 -19.94 -17.08
CA TRP A 235 -0.41 -20.41 -15.90
C TRP A 235 -1.81 -20.93 -16.23
N LEU A 236 -2.59 -20.19 -17.03
CA LEU A 236 -3.94 -20.57 -17.45
C LEU A 236 -3.96 -21.95 -18.14
N GLU A 237 -2.98 -22.25 -18.98
CA GLU A 237 -2.88 -23.56 -19.65
C GLU A 237 -2.70 -24.72 -18.64
N THR A 238 -2.08 -24.49 -17.49
CA THR A 238 -2.02 -25.53 -16.43
C THR A 238 -3.39 -25.83 -15.80
N MET A 239 -4.37 -24.95 -16.00
CA MET A 239 -5.73 -25.13 -15.52
C MET A 239 -6.63 -25.87 -16.52
N LYS A 240 -6.17 -26.06 -17.77
CA LYS A 240 -6.92 -26.79 -18.80
C LYS A 240 -6.97 -28.28 -18.46
N THR A 241 -8.17 -28.84 -18.46
CA THR A 241 -8.39 -30.29 -18.33
C THR A 241 -8.03 -30.97 -19.64
N THR A 242 -7.24 -32.05 -19.59
CA THR A 242 -6.70 -32.74 -20.77
C THR A 242 -7.36 -34.08 -21.06
N THR A 243 -8.19 -34.60 -20.14
CA THR A 243 -8.79 -35.94 -20.25
C THR A 243 -10.25 -35.95 -19.79
N GLY A 244 -10.99 -36.97 -20.24
CA GLY A 244 -12.39 -37.19 -19.86
C GLY A 244 -13.37 -36.22 -20.54
N ASN A 245 -14.60 -36.19 -20.03
CA ASN A 245 -15.71 -35.42 -20.64
C ASN A 245 -15.52 -33.90 -20.58
N ALA A 246 -14.64 -33.40 -19.72
CA ALA A 246 -14.31 -31.99 -19.60
C ALA A 246 -12.99 -31.62 -20.30
N ALA A 247 -12.42 -32.52 -21.11
CA ALA A 247 -11.20 -32.25 -21.86
C ALA A 247 -11.39 -31.01 -22.75
N GLY A 248 -10.46 -30.06 -22.64
CA GLY A 248 -10.52 -28.78 -23.33
C GLY A 248 -10.98 -27.60 -22.45
N LEU A 249 -11.73 -27.87 -21.38
CA LEU A 249 -12.24 -26.83 -20.47
C LEU A 249 -11.22 -26.44 -19.40
N PHE A 250 -11.27 -25.19 -18.97
CA PHE A 250 -10.49 -24.64 -17.87
C PHE A 250 -11.23 -24.86 -16.55
N ARG A 251 -10.51 -25.41 -15.57
CA ARG A 251 -10.97 -25.58 -14.19
C ARG A 251 -11.16 -24.23 -13.50
N GLY A 252 -11.85 -24.20 -12.37
CA GLY A 252 -12.13 -22.99 -11.60
C GLY A 252 -10.89 -22.31 -11.02
N GLY A 253 -9.76 -23.02 -10.94
CA GLY A 253 -8.48 -22.48 -10.49
C GLY A 253 -7.89 -23.25 -9.31
N VAL A 254 -7.19 -22.53 -8.42
CA VAL A 254 -6.46 -23.12 -7.30
C VAL A 254 -6.64 -22.26 -6.04
N LYS A 255 -6.84 -22.89 -4.88
CA LYS A 255 -6.72 -22.26 -3.57
C LYS A 255 -5.51 -22.79 -2.83
N ILE A 256 -4.73 -21.90 -2.23
CA ILE A 256 -3.66 -22.28 -1.30
C ILE A 256 -4.17 -22.08 0.13
N ASP A 257 -4.21 -23.15 0.90
CA ASP A 257 -4.73 -23.17 2.27
C ASP A 257 -3.61 -23.69 3.19
N ASN A 258 -3.06 -22.80 4.03
CA ASN A 258 -1.90 -23.09 4.87
C ASN A 258 -0.71 -23.72 4.11
N GLY A 259 -0.42 -23.19 2.92
CA GLY A 259 0.64 -23.69 2.04
C GLY A 259 0.26 -24.95 1.24
N VAL A 260 -0.90 -25.54 1.48
CA VAL A 260 -1.40 -26.72 0.75
C VAL A 260 -2.24 -26.27 -0.44
N LYS A 261 -1.85 -26.72 -1.62
CA LYS A 261 -2.59 -26.50 -2.86
C LYS A 261 -3.86 -27.34 -2.90
N LYS A 262 -4.99 -26.71 -3.21
CA LYS A 262 -6.31 -27.33 -3.44
C LYS A 262 -6.85 -26.89 -4.79
N ASP A 263 -7.01 -27.83 -5.70
CA ASP A 263 -7.58 -27.55 -7.02
C ASP A 263 -9.08 -27.29 -6.92
N ILE A 264 -9.56 -26.28 -7.66
CA ILE A 264 -10.97 -25.97 -7.81
C ILE A 264 -11.46 -26.68 -9.07
N ALA A 265 -11.99 -27.89 -8.89
CA ALA A 265 -12.15 -28.86 -9.97
C ALA A 265 -13.31 -28.59 -10.95
N TRP A 266 -14.27 -27.73 -10.59
CA TRP A 266 -15.42 -27.43 -11.45
C TRP A 266 -15.02 -26.62 -12.69
N HIS A 267 -15.86 -26.64 -13.71
CA HIS A 267 -15.70 -25.89 -14.95
C HIS A 267 -16.91 -24.96 -15.12
N ALA A 268 -16.75 -23.67 -14.85
CA ALA A 268 -17.85 -22.73 -15.03
C ALA A 268 -17.96 -22.33 -16.51
N THR A 269 -19.19 -22.29 -17.03
CA THR A 269 -19.47 -21.80 -18.38
C THR A 269 -18.95 -20.38 -18.57
N GLU A 270 -19.13 -19.51 -17.57
CA GLU A 270 -18.62 -18.13 -17.56
C GLU A 270 -17.10 -18.09 -17.77
N HIS A 271 -16.33 -18.77 -16.92
CA HIS A 271 -14.86 -18.77 -16.99
C HIS A 271 -14.34 -19.24 -18.35
N ASN A 272 -14.99 -20.25 -18.94
CA ASN A 272 -14.60 -20.78 -20.24
C ASN A 272 -14.99 -19.84 -21.39
N THR A 273 -16.11 -19.14 -21.28
CA THR A 273 -16.53 -18.10 -22.22
C THR A 273 -15.59 -16.90 -22.17
N ASP A 274 -15.16 -16.48 -20.97
CA ASP A 274 -14.18 -15.41 -20.80
C ASP A 274 -12.83 -15.79 -21.41
N MET A 275 -12.37 -17.02 -21.19
CA MET A 275 -11.16 -17.55 -21.80
C MET A 275 -11.23 -17.59 -23.32
N TRP A 276 -12.40 -17.90 -23.90
CA TRP A 276 -12.60 -17.81 -25.34
C TRP A 276 -12.42 -16.38 -25.85
N HIS A 277 -13.04 -15.39 -25.19
CA HIS A 277 -12.85 -13.98 -25.53
C HIS A 277 -11.41 -13.51 -25.41
N VAL A 278 -10.68 -14.01 -24.39
CA VAL A 278 -9.26 -13.75 -24.21
C VAL A 278 -8.45 -14.28 -25.40
N TYR A 279 -8.68 -15.52 -25.84
CA TYR A 279 -7.98 -16.09 -26.99
C TYR A 279 -8.29 -15.34 -28.30
N GLU A 280 -9.56 -15.05 -28.55
CA GLU A 280 -9.98 -14.25 -29.71
C GLU A 280 -9.27 -12.89 -29.77
N ARG A 281 -9.19 -12.20 -28.63
CA ARG A 281 -8.52 -10.90 -28.56
C ARG A 281 -6.99 -11.06 -28.69
N ALA A 282 -6.40 -12.06 -28.04
CA ALA A 282 -4.97 -12.34 -28.11
C ALA A 282 -4.50 -12.62 -29.54
N ALA A 283 -5.27 -13.41 -30.32
CA ALA A 283 -4.94 -13.70 -31.70
C ALA A 283 -4.75 -12.43 -32.55
N ARG A 284 -5.61 -11.44 -32.33
CA ARG A 284 -5.60 -10.16 -33.06
C ARG A 284 -4.45 -9.26 -32.60
N VAL A 285 -4.21 -9.17 -31.31
CA VAL A 285 -3.29 -8.20 -30.72
C VAL A 285 -1.84 -8.71 -30.68
N LEU A 286 -1.64 -9.99 -30.38
CA LEU A 286 -0.32 -10.62 -30.39
C LEU A 286 0.12 -11.08 -31.79
N GLY A 287 -0.81 -11.20 -32.73
CA GLY A 287 -0.53 -11.67 -34.10
C GLY A 287 -0.16 -13.15 -34.19
N ASP A 288 -0.52 -13.96 -33.19
CA ASP A 288 -0.22 -15.38 -33.13
C ASP A 288 -1.48 -16.22 -33.43
N LYS A 289 -1.45 -16.93 -34.56
CA LYS A 289 -2.55 -17.77 -35.04
C LYS A 289 -2.86 -18.95 -34.12
N GLN A 290 -1.95 -19.35 -33.23
CA GLN A 290 -2.22 -20.39 -32.25
C GLN A 290 -3.37 -20.00 -31.32
N TYR A 291 -3.55 -18.71 -31.02
CA TYR A 291 -4.67 -18.26 -30.18
C TYR A 291 -6.01 -18.37 -30.90
N THR A 292 -6.07 -18.19 -32.22
CA THR A 292 -7.30 -18.48 -33.00
C THR A 292 -7.67 -19.96 -32.88
N GLN A 293 -6.69 -20.86 -33.05
CA GLN A 293 -6.93 -22.29 -32.92
C GLN A 293 -7.43 -22.67 -31.51
N LYS A 294 -6.83 -22.09 -30.47
CA LYS A 294 -7.26 -22.30 -29.08
C LYS A 294 -8.69 -21.77 -28.82
N ALA A 295 -9.06 -20.64 -29.42
CA ALA A 295 -10.43 -20.13 -29.34
C ALA A 295 -11.41 -21.10 -30.03
N ASP A 296 -11.11 -21.56 -31.24
CA ASP A 296 -11.96 -22.50 -31.98
C ASP A 296 -12.11 -23.85 -31.26
N GLU A 297 -11.04 -24.35 -30.64
CA GLU A 297 -11.08 -25.56 -29.82
C GLU A 297 -11.96 -25.38 -28.58
N LEU A 298 -11.82 -24.27 -27.86
CA LEU A 298 -12.58 -24.00 -26.66
C LEU A 298 -14.07 -23.80 -26.96
N ALA A 299 -14.40 -23.15 -28.08
CA ALA A 299 -15.78 -22.96 -28.52
C ALA A 299 -16.51 -24.30 -28.75
N LYS A 300 -15.83 -25.33 -29.24
CA LYS A 300 -16.43 -26.66 -29.49
C LYS A 300 -16.85 -27.41 -28.23
N VAL A 301 -16.27 -27.06 -27.08
CA VAL A 301 -16.50 -27.77 -25.81
C VAL A 301 -17.27 -26.93 -24.78
N THR A 302 -17.51 -25.64 -25.07
CA THR A 302 -18.22 -24.71 -24.18
C THR A 302 -19.70 -24.54 -24.54
N VAL A 303 -20.12 -25.01 -25.73
CA VAL A 303 -21.50 -24.96 -26.26
C VAL A 303 -22.23 -26.28 -26.01
#